data_AF-A0A929DBZ5-F1
#
_entry.id   AF-A0A929DBZ5-F1
#
_cell.length_a   1.000
_cell.length_b   1.000
_cell.length_c   1.000
_cell.angle_alpha   90.00
_cell.angle_beta   90.00
_cell.angle_gamma   90.00
#
_symmetry.space_group_name_H-M   'P 1'
#
loop_
_entity.id
_entity.type
_entity.pdbx_description
1 polymer ?
#
loop_
_entity_poly.entity_id
_entity_poly.type
_entity_poly.pdbx_seq_one_letter_code
_entity_poly.pdbx_strand_id
1 'polypeptide(L)'
;MQIPFYDPAPGYSQYMARVDGRFDPAVRDRTLDILRHPNFRRAWARYFLSALVDPSRAVRGYAALLQLQRGVTGGLKPDDERQVMLALLLHAAADHFEARGRAYCWFYNVTEHLRARFVAAVVQVVRGFENDQAVLARLTGAVEPPLRAFAEAYRQQVAREAGPFAGCVFCASRCLYRHEVTLVAAGRALERDFVATIRETREDQTMWRQLARLCEGAATQLVAVSDAKVAQEVALCYATQMGARLDFSSANQCKLVKNVRSIFTSSHQEGDRDGQSA
;
A
#
# COMPACT_ATOMS: atom_id res chain seq x y z
N MET A 1 -8.71 2.47 37.22
CA MET A 1 -7.46 3.13 36.79
C MET A 1 -7.55 3.33 35.27
N GLN A 2 -7.89 4.52 34.79
CA GLN A 2 -8.00 4.80 33.34
C GLN A 2 -6.60 5.07 32.79
N ILE A 3 -6.15 4.25 31.84
CA ILE A 3 -4.84 4.39 31.19
C ILE A 3 -4.90 5.64 30.31
N PRO A 4 -4.09 6.69 30.57
CA PRO A 4 -4.00 7.82 29.66
C PRO A 4 -3.54 7.30 28.30
N PHE A 5 -4.26 7.68 27.24
CA PHE A 5 -3.90 7.29 25.89
C PHE A 5 -2.48 7.79 25.60
N TYR A 6 -1.56 6.86 25.47
CA TYR A 6 -0.16 7.11 25.12
C TYR A 6 -0.12 7.74 23.72
N ASP A 7 0.67 8.79 23.55
CA ASP A 7 0.88 9.40 22.23
C ASP A 7 1.38 8.29 21.29
N PRO A 8 0.66 7.91 20.22
CA PRO A 8 0.96 6.69 19.46
C PRO A 8 2.38 6.69 18.90
N ALA A 9 2.87 7.90 18.62
CA ALA A 9 4.27 8.21 18.41
C ALA A 9 4.53 9.64 18.93
N PRO A 10 5.79 10.02 19.19
CA PRO A 10 6.12 11.36 19.63
C PRO A 10 5.57 12.44 18.68
N GLY A 11 4.89 13.44 19.26
CA GLY A 11 4.43 14.63 18.56
C GLY A 11 3.08 14.51 17.86
N TYR A 12 2.35 13.41 18.00
CA TYR A 12 1.00 13.27 17.43
C TYR A 12 -0.05 14.08 18.17
N SER A 13 0.18 14.29 19.46
CA SER A 13 -0.62 15.17 20.31
C SER A 13 -0.85 16.59 19.76
N GLN A 14 0.03 17.12 18.92
CA GLN A 14 -0.16 18.44 18.29
C GLN A 14 -1.24 18.44 17.20
N TYR A 15 -1.65 17.27 16.70
CA TYR A 15 -2.59 17.15 15.60
C TYR A 15 -4.03 16.91 16.04
N MET A 16 -4.23 16.42 17.26
CA MET A 16 -5.51 15.97 17.77
C MET A 16 -6.05 16.88 18.86
N ALA A 17 -7.38 17.00 18.93
CA ALA A 17 -8.04 17.71 20.00
C ALA A 17 -7.90 16.95 21.34
N ARG A 18 -7.82 17.70 22.43
CA ARG A 18 -7.78 17.16 23.79
C ARG A 18 -8.96 17.68 24.59
N VAL A 19 -9.58 16.80 25.38
CA VAL A 19 -10.61 17.12 26.36
C VAL A 19 -9.96 17.01 27.74
N ASP A 20 -9.90 18.12 28.48
CA ASP A 20 -9.24 18.19 29.80
C ASP A 20 -7.78 17.70 29.80
N GLY A 21 -7.05 18.04 28.73
CA GLY A 21 -5.65 17.63 28.54
C GLY A 21 -5.46 16.16 28.15
N ARG A 22 -6.55 15.40 27.95
CA ARG A 22 -6.53 13.98 27.58
C ARG A 22 -7.12 13.77 26.18
N PHE A 23 -6.76 12.65 25.55
CA PHE A 23 -7.44 12.22 24.34
C PHE A 23 -8.85 11.74 24.67
N ASP A 24 -9.80 12.04 23.78
CA ASP A 24 -11.18 11.57 23.88
C ASP A 24 -11.23 10.02 23.80
N PRO A 25 -11.70 9.32 24.85
CA PRO A 25 -11.83 7.86 24.84
C PRO A 25 -12.73 7.34 23.72
N ALA A 26 -13.77 8.08 23.32
CA ALA A 26 -14.67 7.66 22.26
C ALA A 26 -13.98 7.68 20.88
N VAL A 27 -13.11 8.66 20.64
CA VAL A 27 -12.27 8.71 19.43
C VAL A 27 -11.35 7.50 19.39
N ARG A 28 -10.67 7.21 20.51
CA ARG A 28 -9.79 6.04 20.64
C ARG A 28 -10.51 4.73 20.31
N ASP A 29 -11.63 4.46 20.97
CA ASP A 29 -12.27 3.15 20.88
C ASP A 29 -12.76 2.90 19.44
N ARG A 30 -13.33 3.92 18.79
CA ARG A 30 -13.69 3.88 17.36
C ARG A 30 -12.48 3.65 16.46
N THR A 31 -11.37 4.35 16.70
CA THR A 31 -10.13 4.14 15.95
C THR A 31 -9.64 2.70 16.06
N LEU A 32 -9.67 2.11 17.26
CA LEU A 32 -9.27 0.71 17.48
C LEU A 32 -10.20 -0.27 16.77
N ASP A 33 -11.50 -0.01 16.75
CA ASP A 33 -12.47 -0.86 16.02
C ASP A 33 -12.21 -0.84 14.51
N ILE A 34 -11.91 0.33 13.95
CA ILE A 34 -11.56 0.46 12.52
C ILE A 34 -10.22 -0.24 12.22
N LEU A 35 -9.19 -0.06 13.06
CA LEU A 35 -7.89 -0.73 12.91
C LEU A 35 -8.01 -2.26 12.92
N ARG A 36 -8.93 -2.80 13.71
CA ARG A 36 -9.22 -4.24 13.80
C ARG A 36 -10.06 -4.77 12.65
N HIS A 37 -10.72 -3.91 11.88
CA HIS A 37 -11.56 -4.33 10.77
C HIS A 37 -10.72 -5.08 9.72
N PRO A 38 -11.17 -6.26 9.24
CA PRO A 38 -10.37 -7.14 8.37
C PRO A 38 -9.91 -6.48 7.06
N ASN A 39 -10.72 -5.55 6.53
CA ASN A 39 -10.40 -4.83 5.29
C ASN A 39 -9.46 -3.63 5.50
N PHE A 40 -9.23 -3.18 6.75
CA PHE A 40 -8.46 -1.97 7.00
C PHE A 40 -7.02 -2.08 6.50
N ARG A 41 -6.34 -3.19 6.80
CA ARG A 41 -4.93 -3.39 6.37
C ARG A 41 -4.76 -3.28 4.85
N ARG A 42 -5.70 -3.84 4.09
CA ARG A 42 -5.68 -3.77 2.62
C ARG A 42 -5.99 -2.35 2.14
N ALA A 43 -7.00 -1.69 2.72
CA ALA A 43 -7.35 -0.32 2.37
C ALA A 43 -6.19 0.66 2.67
N TRP A 44 -5.53 0.50 3.82
CA TRP A 44 -4.34 1.25 4.20
C TRP A 44 -3.16 1.01 3.25
N ALA A 45 -2.84 -0.26 2.95
CA ALA A 45 -1.78 -0.61 2.00
C ALA A 45 -2.02 0.06 0.63
N ARG A 46 -3.27 0.02 0.16
CA ARG A 46 -3.66 0.67 -1.10
C ARG A 46 -3.55 2.18 -1.06
N TYR A 47 -3.98 2.81 0.03
CA TYR A 47 -3.83 4.25 0.24
C TYR A 47 -2.35 4.66 0.23
N PHE A 48 -1.54 3.98 1.04
CA PHE A 48 -0.11 4.26 1.18
C PHE A 48 0.62 4.10 -0.16
N LEU A 49 0.42 2.98 -0.87
CA LEU A 49 1.06 2.76 -2.16
C LEU A 49 0.62 3.76 -3.22
N SER A 50 -0.67 4.12 -3.23
CA SER A 50 -1.17 5.15 -4.15
C SER A 50 -0.46 6.47 -3.91
N ALA A 51 -0.34 6.91 -2.66
CA ALA A 51 0.38 8.14 -2.30
C ALA A 51 1.90 8.07 -2.60
N LEU A 52 2.51 6.90 -2.50
CA LEU A 52 3.94 6.69 -2.78
C LEU A 52 4.25 6.66 -4.29
N VAL A 53 3.37 6.07 -5.08
CA VAL A 53 3.53 5.91 -6.53
C VAL A 53 3.16 7.18 -7.26
N ASP A 54 1.98 7.71 -6.94
CA ASP A 54 1.40 8.92 -7.53
C ASP A 54 0.85 9.81 -6.42
N PRO A 55 1.69 10.74 -5.89
CA PRO A 55 1.32 11.65 -4.81
C PRO A 55 0.00 12.40 -5.00
N SER A 56 -0.40 12.67 -6.25
CA SER A 56 -1.67 13.35 -6.56
C SER A 56 -2.90 12.52 -6.16
N ARG A 57 -2.75 11.18 -6.05
CA ARG A 57 -3.84 10.27 -5.69
C ARG A 57 -4.10 10.19 -4.19
N ALA A 58 -3.26 10.76 -3.34
CA ALA A 58 -3.46 10.69 -1.89
C ALA A 58 -4.81 11.25 -1.46
N VAL A 59 -5.24 12.38 -2.03
CA VAL A 59 -6.54 13.00 -1.72
C VAL A 59 -7.71 12.09 -2.11
N ARG A 60 -7.68 11.53 -3.32
CA ARG A 60 -8.74 10.60 -3.78
C ARG A 60 -8.73 9.28 -3.02
N GLY A 61 -7.55 8.76 -2.70
CA GLY A 61 -7.38 7.53 -1.93
C GLY A 61 -7.94 7.65 -0.51
N TYR A 62 -7.90 8.84 0.08
CA TYR A 62 -8.47 9.09 1.41
C TYR A 62 -9.98 8.83 1.46
N ALA A 63 -10.72 9.10 0.39
CA ALA A 63 -12.16 8.85 0.33
C ALA A 63 -12.52 7.37 0.59
N ALA A 64 -11.69 6.43 0.13
CA ALA A 64 -11.90 5.00 0.37
C ALA A 64 -11.70 4.61 1.84
N LEU A 65 -10.72 5.23 2.53
CA LEU A 65 -10.52 5.05 3.97
C LEU A 65 -11.69 5.65 4.77
N LEU A 66 -12.18 6.81 4.34
CA LEU A 66 -13.34 7.47 4.95
C LEU A 66 -14.62 6.62 4.80
N GLN A 67 -14.85 6.05 3.62
CA GLN A 67 -15.96 5.12 3.38
C GLN A 67 -15.89 3.89 4.29
N LEU A 68 -14.70 3.31 4.44
CA LEU A 68 -14.48 2.19 5.36
C LEU A 68 -14.81 2.59 6.80
N GLN A 69 -14.31 3.74 7.28
CA GLN A 69 -14.59 4.24 8.62
C GLN A 69 -16.10 4.43 8.83
N ARG A 70 -16.80 5.10 7.90
CA ARG A 70 -18.25 5.30 7.99
C ARG A 70 -19.03 3.98 8.03
N GLY A 71 -18.58 2.99 7.26
CA GLY A 71 -19.17 1.64 7.28
C GLY A 71 -19.01 0.92 8.63
N VAL A 72 -17.89 1.16 9.34
CA VAL A 72 -17.64 0.58 10.66
C VAL A 72 -18.39 1.32 11.78
N THR A 73 -18.44 2.66 11.73
CA THR A 73 -19.00 3.46 12.84
C THR A 73 -20.47 3.84 12.65
N GLY A 74 -21.08 3.57 11.49
CA GLY A 74 -22.43 4.02 11.16
C GLY A 74 -22.53 5.52 10.84
N GLY A 75 -21.41 6.17 10.50
CA GLY A 75 -21.32 7.62 10.32
C GLY A 75 -21.10 8.38 11.63
N LEU A 76 -20.53 9.59 11.53
CA LEU A 76 -20.21 10.45 12.67
C LEU A 76 -20.53 11.91 12.32
N LYS A 77 -20.59 12.78 13.33
CA LYS A 77 -20.58 14.23 13.10
C LYS A 77 -19.27 14.63 12.40
N PRO A 78 -19.25 15.67 11.56
CA PRO A 78 -18.06 16.04 10.79
C PRO A 78 -16.78 16.23 11.62
N ASP A 79 -16.87 16.84 12.80
CA ASP A 79 -15.70 17.05 13.66
C ASP A 79 -15.22 15.75 14.31
N ASP A 80 -16.14 14.91 14.80
CA ASP A 80 -15.82 13.58 15.34
C ASP A 80 -15.21 12.68 14.28
N GLU A 81 -15.75 12.71 13.06
CA GLU A 81 -15.24 11.98 11.90
C GLU A 81 -13.79 12.40 11.60
N ARG A 82 -13.53 13.71 11.58
CA ARG A 82 -12.19 14.25 11.35
C ARG A 82 -11.21 13.83 12.45
N GLN A 83 -11.62 13.86 13.72
CA GLN A 83 -10.75 13.43 14.85
C GLN A 83 -10.47 11.92 14.79
N VAL A 84 -11.47 11.09 14.50
CA VAL A 84 -11.31 9.63 14.33
C VAL A 84 -10.40 9.32 13.16
N MET A 85 -10.56 10.00 12.02
CA MET A 85 -9.70 9.80 10.85
C MET A 85 -8.26 10.26 11.11
N LEU A 86 -8.05 11.40 11.80
CA LEU A 86 -6.72 11.82 12.22
C LEU A 86 -6.07 10.74 13.08
N ALA A 87 -6.73 10.32 14.15
CA ALA A 87 -6.23 9.26 15.03
C ALA A 87 -5.90 7.98 14.24
N LEU A 88 -6.81 7.55 13.38
CA LEU A 88 -6.65 6.35 12.56
C LEU A 88 -5.42 6.39 11.67
N LEU A 89 -5.21 7.47 10.90
CA LEU A 89 -4.05 7.57 10.01
C LEU A 89 -2.74 7.70 10.80
N LEU A 90 -2.76 8.38 11.94
CA LEU A 90 -1.59 8.53 12.81
C LEU A 90 -1.14 7.18 13.37
N HIS A 91 -2.08 6.40 13.94
CA HIS A 91 -1.81 5.03 14.41
C HIS A 91 -1.34 4.13 13.27
N ALA A 92 -2.07 4.12 12.15
CA ALA A 92 -1.72 3.28 11.02
C ALA A 92 -0.33 3.64 10.44
N ALA A 93 0.03 4.92 10.40
CA ALA A 93 1.37 5.35 10.01
C ALA A 93 2.44 4.87 11.01
N ALA A 94 2.20 5.01 12.31
CA ALA A 94 3.16 4.54 13.34
C ALA A 94 3.43 3.04 13.19
N ASP A 95 2.38 2.22 13.20
CA ASP A 95 2.49 0.76 13.06
C ASP A 95 3.16 0.37 11.74
N HIS A 96 2.80 1.05 10.65
CA HIS A 96 3.32 0.76 9.32
C HIS A 96 4.82 1.06 9.20
N PHE A 97 5.26 2.24 9.63
CA PHE A 97 6.67 2.61 9.56
C PHE A 97 7.51 1.81 10.55
N GLU A 98 6.99 1.49 11.74
CA GLU A 98 7.68 0.62 12.70
C GLU A 98 7.87 -0.80 12.14
N ALA A 99 6.81 -1.40 11.57
CA ALA A 99 6.88 -2.72 10.94
C ALA A 99 7.88 -2.75 9.77
N ARG A 100 7.93 -1.69 8.96
CA ARG A 100 8.87 -1.57 7.84
C ARG A 100 10.29 -1.30 8.28
N GLY A 101 10.48 -0.44 9.29
CA GLY A 101 11.78 -0.19 9.89
C GLY A 101 12.42 -1.49 10.35
N ARG A 102 11.65 -2.36 11.03
CA ARG A 102 12.10 -3.72 11.36
C ARG A 102 12.39 -4.57 10.12
N ALA A 103 11.46 -4.63 9.16
CA ALA A 103 11.59 -5.50 7.99
C ALA A 103 12.75 -5.12 7.04
N TYR A 104 13.15 -3.85 7.03
CA TYR A 104 14.25 -3.35 6.20
C TYR A 104 15.52 -3.00 7.00
N CYS A 105 15.52 -3.26 8.31
CA CYS A 105 16.57 -2.91 9.26
C CYS A 105 16.95 -1.42 9.21
N TRP A 106 15.97 -0.54 9.10
CA TRP A 106 16.21 0.90 9.16
C TRP A 106 16.49 1.35 10.59
N PHE A 107 17.39 2.32 10.72
CA PHE A 107 17.58 3.00 12.00
C PHE A 107 16.31 3.76 12.42
N TYR A 108 16.15 3.94 13.72
CA TYR A 108 15.00 4.62 14.30
C TYR A 108 14.83 6.03 13.73
N ASN A 109 15.90 6.82 13.65
CA ASN A 109 15.86 8.18 13.11
C ASN A 109 15.40 8.24 11.64
N VAL A 110 15.76 7.26 10.81
CA VAL A 110 15.29 7.16 9.41
C VAL A 110 13.79 6.86 9.37
N THR A 111 13.37 5.90 10.19
CA THR A 111 11.96 5.49 10.28
C THR A 111 11.08 6.65 10.73
N GLU A 112 11.50 7.36 11.78
CA GLU A 112 10.79 8.52 12.31
C GLU A 112 10.77 9.70 11.34
N HIS A 113 11.87 9.94 10.62
CA HIS A 113 11.93 11.01 9.62
C HIS A 113 10.93 10.76 8.48
N LEU A 114 10.90 9.54 7.93
CA LEU A 114 9.94 9.18 6.88
C LEU A 114 8.49 9.24 7.39
N ARG A 115 8.24 8.71 8.59
CA ARG A 115 6.92 8.75 9.25
C ARG A 115 6.44 10.19 9.43
N ALA A 116 7.28 11.06 9.98
CA ALA A 116 6.93 12.46 10.24
C ALA A 116 6.58 13.21 8.95
N ARG A 117 7.36 13.01 7.86
CA ARG A 117 7.08 13.62 6.56
C ARG A 117 5.77 13.14 5.95
N PHE A 118 5.51 11.84 6.01
CA PHE A 118 4.25 11.28 5.54
C PHE A 118 3.07 11.81 6.35
N VAL A 119 3.17 11.77 7.69
CA VAL A 119 2.15 12.26 8.62
C VAL A 119 1.80 13.72 8.37
N ALA A 120 2.81 14.58 8.23
CA ALA A 120 2.59 16.01 8.00
C ALA A 120 1.74 16.28 6.75
N ALA A 121 1.92 15.48 5.68
CA ALA A 121 1.12 15.62 4.47
C ALA A 121 -0.28 15.03 4.62
N VAL A 122 -0.43 13.83 5.20
CA VAL A 122 -1.76 13.19 5.34
C VAL A 122 -2.65 13.91 6.35
N VAL A 123 -2.08 14.57 7.37
CA VAL A 123 -2.84 15.46 8.28
C VAL A 123 -3.48 16.61 7.51
N GLN A 124 -2.76 17.20 6.53
CA GLN A 124 -3.33 18.23 5.67
C GLN A 124 -4.48 17.67 4.82
N VAL A 125 -4.32 16.44 4.30
CA VAL A 125 -5.42 15.76 3.59
C VAL A 125 -6.65 15.65 4.48
N VAL A 126 -6.54 15.11 5.70
CA VAL A 126 -7.71 14.95 6.60
C VAL A 126 -8.36 16.28 6.96
N ARG A 127 -7.55 17.31 7.23
CA ARG A 127 -8.06 18.62 7.66
C ARG A 127 -8.73 19.39 6.54
N GLY A 128 -8.22 19.29 5.31
CA GLY A 128 -8.71 20.03 4.15
C GLY A 128 -9.67 19.24 3.25
N PHE A 129 -9.98 17.98 3.56
CA PHE A 129 -10.83 17.16 2.72
C PHE A 129 -12.30 17.58 2.82
N GLU A 130 -12.86 17.94 1.68
CA GLU A 130 -14.29 18.15 1.47
C GLU A 130 -14.68 17.50 0.15
N ASN A 131 -15.90 16.97 0.06
CA ASN A 131 -16.38 16.30 -1.16
C ASN A 131 -16.84 17.30 -2.22
N ASP A 132 -15.95 18.24 -2.56
CA ASP A 132 -16.12 19.28 -3.57
C ASP A 132 -14.93 19.26 -4.54
N GLN A 133 -15.20 19.27 -5.84
CA GLN A 133 -14.14 19.10 -6.84
C GLN A 133 -13.09 20.23 -6.82
N ALA A 134 -13.50 21.47 -6.57
CA ALA A 134 -12.58 22.60 -6.51
C ALA A 134 -11.71 22.54 -5.25
N VAL A 135 -12.30 22.14 -4.11
CA VAL A 135 -11.56 21.91 -2.86
C VAL A 135 -10.56 20.76 -3.03
N LEU A 136 -10.97 19.64 -3.63
CA LEU A 136 -10.11 18.48 -3.86
C LEU A 136 -8.93 18.81 -4.80
N ALA A 137 -9.16 19.60 -5.85
CA ALA A 137 -8.09 20.04 -6.75
C ALA A 137 -7.07 20.92 -6.04
N ARG A 138 -7.54 21.92 -5.27
CA ARG A 138 -6.66 22.79 -4.47
C ARG A 138 -5.88 22.01 -3.41
N LEU A 139 -6.56 21.10 -2.70
CA LEU A 139 -5.93 20.25 -1.70
C LEU A 139 -4.86 19.35 -2.34
N THR A 140 -5.15 18.77 -3.51
CA THR A 140 -4.18 17.96 -4.26
C THR A 140 -2.92 18.76 -4.57
N GLY A 141 -3.06 19.98 -5.12
CA GLY A 141 -1.92 20.85 -5.41
C GLY A 141 -1.11 21.24 -4.16
N ALA A 142 -1.75 21.36 -3.00
CA ALA A 142 -1.06 21.65 -1.74
C ALA A 142 -0.29 20.46 -1.15
N VAL A 143 -0.85 19.24 -1.24
CA VAL A 143 -0.26 18.04 -0.63
C VAL A 143 0.68 17.27 -1.54
N GLU A 144 0.59 17.46 -2.85
CA GLU A 144 1.41 16.73 -3.83
C GLU A 144 2.92 16.99 -3.66
N PRO A 145 3.41 18.25 -3.55
CA PRO A 145 4.84 18.50 -3.37
C PRO A 145 5.46 17.83 -2.13
N PRO A 146 4.90 17.96 -0.90
CA PRO A 146 5.48 17.29 0.27
C PRO A 146 5.40 15.77 0.18
N LEU A 147 4.34 15.19 -0.42
CA LEU A 147 4.24 13.75 -0.64
C LEU A 147 5.22 13.24 -1.69
N ARG A 148 5.49 14.02 -2.75
CA ARG A 148 6.52 13.70 -3.75
C ARG A 148 7.89 13.65 -3.10
N ALA A 149 8.22 14.66 -2.28
CA ALA A 149 9.49 14.71 -1.58
C ALA A 149 9.62 13.57 -0.53
N PHE A 150 8.51 13.17 0.11
CA PHE A 150 8.44 11.95 0.93
C PHE A 150 8.69 10.69 0.09
N ALA A 151 8.03 10.55 -1.07
CA ALA A 151 8.13 9.39 -1.94
C ALA A 151 9.56 9.18 -2.46
N GLU A 152 10.25 10.26 -2.82
CA GLU A 152 11.66 10.25 -3.21
C GLU A 152 12.56 9.77 -2.06
N ALA A 153 12.41 10.36 -0.86
CA ALA A 153 13.16 9.94 0.32
C ALA A 153 12.88 8.46 0.67
N TYR A 154 11.62 8.03 0.59
CA TYR A 154 11.24 6.65 0.81
C TYR A 154 11.93 5.71 -0.20
N ARG A 155 11.89 6.04 -1.50
CA ARG A 155 12.53 5.26 -2.58
C ARG A 155 14.03 5.11 -2.37
N GLN A 156 14.71 6.17 -1.92
CA GLN A 156 16.13 6.10 -1.56
C GLN A 156 16.39 5.10 -0.42
N GLN A 157 15.54 5.06 0.61
CA GLN A 157 15.71 4.14 1.74
C GLN A 157 15.41 2.67 1.42
N VAL A 158 14.50 2.40 0.49
CA VAL A 158 14.22 1.03 0.00
C VAL A 158 15.11 0.57 -1.14
N ALA A 159 15.86 1.48 -1.77
CA ALA A 159 16.76 1.12 -2.85
C ALA A 159 17.78 0.07 -2.37
N ARG A 160 17.91 -1.01 -3.16
CA ARG A 160 18.81 -2.13 -2.89
C ARG A 160 19.36 -2.63 -4.22
N GLU A 161 20.65 -2.96 -4.23
CA GLU A 161 21.28 -3.59 -5.39
C GLU A 161 20.73 -4.99 -5.62
N ALA A 162 20.65 -5.79 -4.55
CA ALA A 162 20.06 -7.12 -4.55
C ALA A 162 18.77 -7.16 -3.70
N GLY A 163 17.75 -7.83 -4.21
CA GLY A 163 16.57 -8.18 -3.41
C GLY A 163 16.79 -9.45 -2.60
N PRO A 164 15.92 -9.77 -1.63
CA PRO A 164 16.07 -10.92 -0.74
C PRO A 164 15.81 -12.28 -1.43
N PHE A 165 15.22 -12.29 -2.63
CA PHE A 165 14.81 -13.50 -3.34
C PHE A 165 15.49 -13.56 -4.70
N ALA A 166 15.74 -14.77 -5.21
CA ALA A 166 16.43 -14.97 -6.49
C ALA A 166 15.69 -14.30 -7.66
N GLY A 167 14.35 -14.34 -7.64
CA GLY A 167 13.51 -13.68 -8.64
C GLY A 167 13.62 -12.15 -8.67
N CYS A 168 14.14 -11.50 -7.62
CA CYS A 168 14.26 -10.04 -7.55
C CYS A 168 15.23 -9.44 -8.60
N VAL A 169 16.07 -10.25 -9.24
CA VAL A 169 16.93 -9.78 -10.34
C VAL A 169 16.11 -9.17 -11.49
N PHE A 170 14.87 -9.63 -11.69
CA PHE A 170 13.96 -9.15 -12.73
C PHE A 170 13.05 -7.98 -12.30
N CYS A 171 13.07 -7.57 -11.03
CA CYS A 171 12.30 -6.44 -10.53
C CYS A 171 13.07 -5.13 -10.75
N ALA A 172 12.45 -4.15 -11.42
CA ALA A 172 13.00 -2.79 -11.53
C ALA A 172 12.92 -2.05 -10.19
N SER A 173 11.76 -2.11 -9.54
CA SER A 173 11.48 -1.46 -8.26
C SER A 173 11.72 -2.40 -7.07
N ARG A 174 12.97 -2.86 -6.90
CA ARG A 174 13.33 -3.83 -5.86
C ARG A 174 12.91 -3.33 -4.48
N CYS A 175 12.27 -4.22 -3.71
CA CYS A 175 11.80 -3.99 -2.35
C CYS A 175 10.75 -2.87 -2.14
N LEU A 176 10.44 -2.05 -3.14
CA LEU A 176 9.49 -0.93 -3.05
C LEU A 176 8.09 -1.39 -2.61
N TYR A 177 7.59 -2.46 -3.23
CA TYR A 177 6.25 -3.02 -2.98
C TYR A 177 6.25 -4.23 -2.05
N ARG A 178 7.43 -4.67 -1.58
CA ARG A 178 7.60 -5.98 -0.91
C ARG A 178 6.68 -6.10 0.29
N HIS A 179 6.65 -5.09 1.15
CA HIS A 179 5.90 -5.13 2.40
C HIS A 179 4.38 -5.32 2.18
N GLU A 180 3.78 -4.58 1.25
CA GLU A 180 2.34 -4.67 0.96
C GLU A 180 2.01 -5.96 0.22
N VAL A 181 2.88 -6.37 -0.70
CA VAL A 181 2.73 -7.63 -1.41
C VAL A 181 2.77 -8.82 -0.45
N THR A 182 3.54 -8.75 0.64
CA THR A 182 3.53 -9.79 1.68
C THR A 182 2.14 -9.97 2.30
N LEU A 183 1.34 -8.90 2.44
CA LEU A 183 -0.03 -8.99 2.96
C LEU A 183 -0.95 -9.82 2.04
N VAL A 184 -0.77 -9.67 0.73
CA VAL A 184 -1.58 -10.40 -0.26
C VAL A 184 -1.06 -11.82 -0.48
N ALA A 185 0.26 -12.01 -0.50
CA ALA A 185 0.91 -13.31 -0.61
C ALA A 185 0.61 -14.24 0.58
N ALA A 186 0.27 -13.69 1.75
CA ALA A 186 -0.19 -14.48 2.90
C ALA A 186 -1.61 -15.05 2.74
N GLY A 187 -2.35 -14.66 1.69
CA GLY A 187 -3.72 -15.10 1.44
C GLY A 187 -3.80 -16.54 0.91
N ARG A 188 -4.37 -17.45 1.72
CA ARG A 188 -4.49 -18.89 1.37
C ARG A 188 -5.25 -19.17 0.07
N ALA A 189 -6.25 -18.35 -0.28
CA ALA A 189 -7.02 -18.53 -1.50
C ALA A 189 -6.14 -18.35 -2.75
N LEU A 190 -5.39 -17.24 -2.82
CA LEU A 190 -4.49 -16.97 -3.95
C LEU A 190 -3.33 -17.96 -4.00
N GLU A 191 -2.80 -18.38 -2.84
CA GLU A 191 -1.78 -19.43 -2.77
C GLU A 191 -2.28 -20.75 -3.35
N ARG A 192 -3.48 -21.19 -2.95
CA ARG A 192 -4.11 -22.41 -3.48
C ARG A 192 -4.30 -22.32 -4.99
N ASP A 193 -4.84 -21.20 -5.49
CA ASP A 193 -5.10 -21.02 -6.91
C ASP A 193 -3.79 -21.00 -7.71
N PHE A 194 -2.72 -20.40 -7.17
CA PHE A 194 -1.38 -20.42 -7.76
C PHE A 194 -0.81 -21.85 -7.86
N VAL A 195 -0.95 -22.65 -6.80
CA VAL A 195 -0.51 -24.05 -6.77
C VAL A 195 -1.35 -24.92 -7.72
N ALA A 196 -2.67 -24.71 -7.76
CA ALA A 196 -3.58 -25.42 -8.66
C ALA A 196 -3.20 -25.16 -10.12
N THR A 197 -2.96 -23.90 -10.50
CA THR A 197 -2.49 -23.55 -11.86
C THR A 197 -1.23 -24.31 -12.26
N ILE A 198 -0.24 -24.43 -11.37
CA ILE A 198 1.01 -25.16 -11.64
C ILE A 198 0.79 -26.67 -11.77
N ARG A 199 -0.09 -27.25 -10.96
CA ARG A 199 -0.32 -28.71 -10.94
C ARG A 199 -1.24 -29.19 -12.05
N GLU A 200 -2.24 -28.39 -12.42
CA GLU A 200 -3.35 -28.82 -13.26
C GLU A 200 -3.13 -28.43 -14.73
N THR A 201 -2.30 -27.41 -15.02
CA THR A 201 -2.08 -26.93 -16.38
C THR A 201 -0.90 -27.63 -17.03
N ARG A 202 -1.17 -28.51 -18.01
CA ARG A 202 -0.13 -29.29 -18.71
C ARG A 202 0.71 -28.48 -19.69
N GLU A 203 0.13 -27.46 -20.31
CA GLU A 203 0.81 -26.65 -21.32
C GLU A 203 1.50 -25.45 -20.66
N ASP A 204 2.83 -25.40 -20.75
CA ASP A 204 3.66 -24.36 -20.13
C ASP A 204 3.19 -22.93 -20.45
N GLN A 205 2.90 -22.63 -21.73
CA GLN A 205 2.49 -21.29 -22.13
C GLN A 205 1.14 -20.88 -21.50
N THR A 206 0.18 -21.81 -21.47
CA THR A 206 -1.11 -21.58 -20.82
C THR A 206 -0.94 -21.40 -19.32
N MET A 207 -0.08 -22.20 -18.67
CA MET A 207 0.25 -22.07 -17.25
C MET A 207 0.83 -20.68 -16.95
N TRP A 208 1.84 -20.21 -17.71
CA TRP A 208 2.46 -18.91 -17.47
C TRP A 208 1.49 -17.74 -17.65
N ARG A 209 0.59 -17.80 -18.64
CA ARG A 209 -0.46 -16.79 -18.82
C ARG A 209 -1.44 -16.76 -17.64
N GLN A 210 -1.85 -17.92 -17.15
CA GLN A 210 -2.73 -18.00 -15.98
C GLN A 210 -2.04 -17.47 -14.71
N LEU A 211 -0.77 -17.82 -14.49
CA LEU A 211 0.01 -17.29 -13.36
C LEU A 211 0.18 -15.77 -13.47
N ALA A 212 0.44 -15.22 -14.66
CA ALA A 212 0.52 -13.77 -14.87
C ALA A 212 -0.81 -13.08 -14.50
N ARG A 213 -1.96 -13.63 -14.91
CA ARG A 213 -3.29 -13.11 -14.54
C ARG A 213 -3.54 -13.17 -13.03
N LEU A 214 -3.13 -14.24 -12.35
CA LEU A 214 -3.23 -14.32 -10.88
C LEU A 214 -2.38 -13.25 -10.20
N CYS A 215 -1.16 -13.01 -10.71
CA CYS A 215 -0.28 -11.97 -10.18
C CYS A 215 -0.84 -10.56 -10.40
N GLU A 216 -1.44 -10.30 -11.56
CA GLU A 216 -2.14 -9.04 -11.85
C GLU A 216 -3.37 -8.87 -10.95
N GLY A 217 -4.17 -9.92 -10.78
CA GLY A 217 -5.30 -9.95 -9.85
C GLY A 217 -4.86 -9.62 -8.42
N ALA A 218 -3.74 -10.16 -7.95
CA ALA A 218 -3.16 -9.81 -6.66
C ALA A 218 -2.71 -8.33 -6.60
N ALA A 219 -2.10 -7.81 -7.66
CA ALA A 219 -1.69 -6.40 -7.74
C ALA A 219 -2.88 -5.43 -7.67
N THR A 220 -4.00 -5.76 -8.31
CA THR A 220 -5.22 -4.92 -8.30
C THR A 220 -5.84 -4.77 -6.90
N GLN A 221 -5.52 -5.67 -5.97
CA GLN A 221 -5.94 -5.55 -4.57
C GLN A 221 -5.13 -4.50 -3.81
N LEU A 222 -3.94 -4.13 -4.29
CA LEU A 222 -2.99 -3.23 -3.65
C LEU A 222 -2.88 -1.87 -4.34
N VAL A 223 -3.08 -1.79 -5.65
CA VAL A 223 -2.99 -0.53 -6.38
C VAL A 223 -4.21 -0.33 -7.26
N ALA A 224 -4.66 0.92 -7.41
CA ALA A 224 -5.68 1.23 -8.39
C ALA A 224 -5.11 1.07 -9.81
N VAL A 225 -5.83 0.34 -10.67
CA VAL A 225 -5.39 -0.19 -11.98
C VAL A 225 -5.01 0.88 -13.02
N SER A 226 -5.22 2.17 -12.73
CA SER A 226 -4.96 3.25 -13.70
C SER A 226 -3.48 3.48 -14.03
N ASP A 227 -2.54 2.74 -13.44
CA ASP A 227 -1.15 2.69 -13.90
C ASP A 227 -0.75 1.22 -14.15
N ALA A 228 -0.81 0.81 -15.42
CA ALA A 228 -0.48 -0.55 -15.86
C ALA A 228 0.96 -0.93 -15.52
N LYS A 229 1.91 0.02 -15.59
CA LYS A 229 3.31 -0.26 -15.28
C LYS A 229 3.49 -0.58 -13.81
N VAL A 230 2.87 0.21 -12.93
CA VAL A 230 2.91 -0.03 -11.48
C VAL A 230 2.24 -1.35 -11.13
N ALA A 231 1.07 -1.63 -11.71
CA ALA A 231 0.37 -2.89 -11.50
C ALA A 231 1.25 -4.09 -11.89
N GLN A 232 1.97 -4.01 -13.02
CA GLN A 232 2.93 -5.04 -13.43
C GLN A 232 4.10 -5.18 -12.46
N GLU A 233 4.69 -4.09 -11.98
CA GLU A 233 5.79 -4.17 -11.03
C GLU A 233 5.35 -4.80 -9.70
N VAL A 234 4.14 -4.48 -9.22
CA VAL A 234 3.54 -5.10 -8.04
C VAL A 234 3.26 -6.59 -8.30
N ALA A 235 2.73 -6.94 -9.48
CA ALA A 235 2.48 -8.33 -9.88
C ALA A 235 3.78 -9.15 -9.94
N LEU A 236 4.87 -8.58 -10.45
CA LEU A 236 6.18 -9.23 -10.45
C LEU A 236 6.74 -9.42 -9.05
N CYS A 237 6.55 -8.44 -8.16
CA CYS A 237 6.91 -8.58 -6.76
C CYS A 237 6.10 -9.70 -6.10
N TYR A 238 4.81 -9.84 -6.43
CA TYR A 238 3.97 -10.94 -5.97
C TYR A 238 4.46 -12.30 -6.46
N ALA A 239 4.71 -12.46 -7.76
CA ALA A 239 5.28 -13.68 -8.33
C ALA A 239 6.59 -14.09 -7.63
N THR A 240 7.45 -13.10 -7.36
CA THR A 240 8.72 -13.32 -6.67
C THR A 240 8.52 -13.84 -5.24
N GLN A 241 7.60 -13.23 -4.48
CA GLN A 241 7.30 -13.67 -3.11
C GLN A 241 6.62 -15.03 -3.07
N MET A 242 5.74 -15.33 -4.03
CA MET A 242 5.11 -16.65 -4.13
C MET A 242 6.13 -17.75 -4.41
N GLY A 243 7.08 -17.51 -5.31
CA GLY A 243 8.16 -18.48 -5.57
C GLY A 243 8.98 -18.79 -4.32
N ALA A 244 9.32 -17.77 -3.53
CA ALA A 244 10.04 -17.96 -2.26
C ALA A 244 9.16 -18.67 -1.20
N ARG A 245 7.90 -18.27 -1.09
CA ARG A 245 6.94 -18.83 -0.11
C ARG A 245 6.59 -20.29 -0.36
N LEU A 246 6.63 -20.73 -1.62
CA LEU A 246 6.40 -22.11 -2.03
C LEU A 246 7.69 -22.94 -2.10
N ASP A 247 8.79 -22.45 -1.49
CA ASP A 247 10.10 -23.10 -1.43
C ASP A 247 10.66 -23.50 -2.79
N PHE A 248 10.40 -22.71 -3.84
CA PHE A 248 11.01 -22.96 -5.14
C PHE A 248 12.51 -22.72 -5.08
N SER A 249 13.27 -23.58 -5.77
CA SER A 249 14.71 -23.38 -5.95
C SER A 249 14.99 -22.01 -6.59
N SER A 250 16.18 -21.45 -6.37
CA SER A 250 16.57 -20.17 -6.95
C SER A 250 16.40 -20.13 -8.47
N ALA A 251 16.70 -21.23 -9.16
CA ALA A 251 16.48 -21.37 -10.60
C ALA A 251 14.99 -21.29 -10.98
N ASN A 252 14.12 -21.94 -10.22
CA ASN A 252 12.67 -21.92 -10.46
C ASN A 252 12.03 -20.57 -10.13
N GLN A 253 12.51 -19.88 -9.09
CA GLN A 253 12.10 -18.50 -8.82
C GLN A 253 12.47 -17.57 -9.98
N CYS A 254 13.70 -17.68 -10.49
CA CYS A 254 14.13 -16.92 -11.67
C CYS A 254 13.28 -17.26 -12.91
N LYS A 255 13.02 -18.55 -13.17
CA LYS A 255 12.17 -19.00 -14.29
C LYS A 255 10.76 -18.42 -14.17
N LEU A 256 10.15 -18.49 -13.00
CA LEU A 256 8.80 -17.97 -12.74
C LEU A 256 8.72 -16.47 -13.09
N VAL A 257 9.58 -15.65 -12.47
CA VAL A 257 9.50 -14.19 -12.62
C VAL A 257 9.88 -13.76 -14.04
N LYS A 258 10.85 -14.43 -14.68
CA LYS A 258 11.23 -14.19 -16.08
C LYS A 258 10.05 -14.44 -17.03
N ASN A 259 9.35 -15.56 -16.89
CA ASN A 259 8.23 -15.91 -17.77
C ASN A 259 7.03 -14.98 -17.55
N VAL A 260 6.66 -14.71 -16.29
CA VAL A 260 5.58 -13.76 -15.97
C VAL A 260 5.88 -12.37 -16.55
N ARG A 261 7.12 -11.89 -16.42
CA ARG A 261 7.55 -10.62 -17.04
C ARG A 261 7.43 -10.65 -18.55
N SER A 262 7.82 -11.76 -19.20
CA SER A 262 7.72 -11.91 -20.65
C SER A 262 6.28 -11.76 -21.14
N ILE A 263 5.31 -12.36 -20.43
CA ILE A 263 3.89 -12.24 -20.76
C ILE A 263 3.43 -10.78 -20.70
N PHE A 264 3.78 -10.05 -19.63
CA PHE A 264 3.43 -8.63 -19.51
C PHE A 264 4.04 -7.76 -20.61
N THR A 265 5.28 -8.04 -21.03
CA THR A 265 5.92 -7.31 -22.13
C THR A 265 5.31 -7.61 -23.50
N SER A 266 4.84 -8.85 -23.72
CA SER A 266 4.22 -9.24 -24.99
C SER A 266 2.82 -8.65 -25.16
N SER A 267 2.00 -8.64 -24.09
CA SER A 267 0.64 -8.07 -24.15
C SER A 267 0.62 -6.56 -24.43
N HIS A 268 1.67 -5.82 -24.04
CA HIS A 268 1.80 -4.40 -24.39
C HIS A 268 2.04 -4.17 -25.88
N GLN A 269 2.81 -5.04 -26.54
CA GLN A 269 3.15 -4.88 -27.96
C GLN A 269 1.96 -5.17 -28.88
N GLU A 270 1.04 -6.04 -28.45
CA GLU A 270 -0.18 -6.36 -29.21
C GLU A 270 -1.18 -5.20 -29.15
N GLY A 271 -1.39 -4.61 -27.97
CA GLY A 271 -2.31 -3.47 -27.81
C GLY A 271 -1.91 -2.19 -28.58
N ASP A 272 -0.61 -1.93 -28.71
CA ASP A 272 -0.10 -0.76 -29.45
C ASP A 272 -0.24 -0.91 -30.98
N ARG A 273 -0.28 -2.15 -31.50
CA ARG A 273 -0.45 -2.41 -32.95
C ARG A 273 -1.89 -2.24 -33.40
N ASP A 274 -2.84 -2.66 -32.56
CA ASP A 274 -4.27 -2.51 -32.85
C ASP A 274 -4.71 -1.03 -32.78
N GLY A 275 -4.04 -0.20 -31.96
CA GLY A 275 -4.28 1.24 -31.86
C GLY A 275 -3.70 2.11 -32.98
N GLN A 276 -2.81 1.58 -33.83
CA GLN A 276 -2.23 2.29 -34.99
C GLN A 276 -2.93 1.97 -36.31
N SER A 277 -3.90 1.04 -36.29
CA SER A 277 -4.63 0.60 -37.48
C SER A 277 -6.03 1.24 -37.60
N ALA A 278 -6.30 2.28 -36.82
CA ALA A 278 -7.54 3.08 -36.82
C ALA A 278 -7.21 4.56 -37.05
#